data_AF-A0AAV3JWY9-F1
#
_entry.id   AF-A0AAV3JWY9-F1
#
_cell.length_a   1.000
_cell.length_b   1.000
_cell.length_c   1.000
_cell.angle_alpha   90.00
_cell.angle_beta   90.00
_cell.angle_gamma   90.00
#
_symmetry.space_group_name_H-M   'P 1'
#
loop_
_entity.id
_entity.type
_entity.pdbx_description
1 polymer ?
#
loop_
_entity_poly.entity_id
_entity_poly.type
_entity_poly.pdbx_seq_one_letter_code
_entity_poly.pdbx_strand_id
1 'polypeptide(L)'
;MKYYLIFAVIFCSQFSFAKASDISFYDYGSVHLFTSKDQLKLRSIEFYKDNSVTDWSMCTPILTNKLKVTNVKYSWEKEISGFTVNDPKWGEEFYSVDLSEIPQAHKWLLSTLVQKGRIVKITSRACGSSLTPYLIRVEK
;
A
#
# COMPACT_ATOMS: atom_id res chain seq x y z
N MET A 1 -1.11 -64.09 -34.15
CA MET A 1 -0.18 -62.93 -34.10
C MET A 1 -0.85 -61.83 -33.30
N LYS A 2 -0.23 -61.39 -32.21
CA LYS A 2 -0.75 -60.37 -31.28
C LYS A 2 -0.25 -58.99 -31.73
N TYR A 3 -1.16 -58.06 -32.00
CA TYR A 3 -0.82 -56.65 -32.19
C TYR A 3 -1.14 -55.89 -30.90
N TYR A 4 -0.09 -55.40 -30.24
CA TYR A 4 -0.20 -54.47 -29.12
C TYR A 4 -0.43 -53.08 -29.71
N LEU A 5 -1.59 -52.47 -29.41
CA LEU A 5 -1.83 -51.06 -29.72
C LEU A 5 -1.67 -50.24 -28.43
N ILE A 6 -0.68 -49.36 -28.48
CA ILE A 6 -0.19 -48.53 -27.39
C ILE A 6 -1.24 -47.46 -27.06
N PHE A 7 -1.65 -47.38 -25.80
CA PHE A 7 -2.44 -46.27 -25.26
C PHE A 7 -1.57 -45.00 -25.22
N ALA A 8 -1.83 -44.05 -26.12
CA ALA A 8 -1.28 -42.71 -26.03
C ALA A 8 -2.04 -41.94 -24.94
N VAL A 9 -1.44 -41.83 -23.77
CA VAL A 9 -1.89 -40.94 -22.69
C VAL A 9 -1.60 -39.51 -23.15
N ILE A 10 -2.62 -38.83 -23.68
CA ILE A 10 -2.54 -37.39 -23.95
C ILE A 10 -2.50 -36.70 -22.59
N PHE A 11 -1.30 -36.34 -22.16
CA PHE A 11 -1.04 -35.41 -21.08
C PHE A 11 -1.71 -34.08 -21.45
N CYS A 12 -2.89 -33.80 -20.88
CA CYS A 12 -3.44 -32.45 -20.86
C CYS A 12 -2.42 -31.56 -20.15
N SER A 13 -1.61 -30.86 -20.93
CA SER A 13 -0.74 -29.80 -20.45
C SER A 13 -1.63 -28.78 -19.75
N GLN A 14 -1.49 -28.73 -18.44
CA GLN A 14 -2.05 -27.70 -17.60
C GLN A 14 -1.44 -26.37 -18.07
N PHE A 15 -2.14 -25.66 -18.95
CA PHE A 15 -1.94 -24.23 -19.14
C PHE A 15 -2.32 -23.59 -17.81
N SER A 16 -1.36 -23.53 -16.90
CA SER A 16 -1.38 -22.60 -15.78
C SER A 16 -1.36 -21.22 -16.40
N PHE A 17 -2.54 -20.67 -16.68
CA PHE A 17 -2.70 -19.24 -16.85
C PHE A 17 -2.22 -18.62 -15.53
N ALA A 18 -0.96 -18.17 -15.52
CA ALA A 18 -0.50 -17.24 -14.52
C ALA A 18 -1.52 -16.11 -14.51
N LYS A 19 -2.29 -15.98 -13.42
CA LYS A 19 -3.19 -14.85 -13.24
C LYS A 19 -2.34 -13.61 -13.45
N ALA A 20 -2.54 -12.92 -14.57
CA ALA A 20 -2.01 -11.59 -14.77
C ALA A 20 -2.43 -10.78 -13.53
N SER A 21 -1.45 -10.25 -12.81
CA SER A 21 -1.69 -9.55 -11.56
C SER A 21 -2.69 -8.41 -11.79
N ASP A 22 -3.80 -8.41 -11.02
CA ASP A 22 -4.94 -7.47 -11.11
C ASP A 22 -4.62 -6.04 -10.62
N ILE A 23 -3.42 -5.53 -10.89
CA ILE A 23 -2.86 -4.32 -10.29
C ILE A 23 -2.45 -3.32 -11.38
N SER A 24 -2.91 -2.07 -11.25
CA SER A 24 -2.44 -0.93 -12.03
C SER A 24 -1.49 -0.08 -11.18
N PHE A 25 -0.46 0.47 -11.81
CA PHE A 25 0.60 1.23 -11.15
C PHE A 25 0.66 2.67 -11.68
N TYR A 26 0.80 3.62 -10.76
CA TYR A 26 1.08 5.02 -11.08
C TYR A 26 2.29 5.51 -10.31
N ASP A 27 3.19 6.19 -11.01
CA ASP A 27 4.38 6.81 -10.46
C ASP A 27 4.22 8.33 -10.52
N TYR A 28 4.22 8.96 -9.34
CA TYR A 28 4.23 10.41 -9.15
C TYR A 28 5.50 10.84 -8.42
N GLY A 29 6.67 10.37 -8.87
CA GLY A 29 7.95 10.76 -8.31
C GLY A 29 8.19 10.16 -6.94
N SER A 30 7.86 10.91 -5.89
CA SER A 30 8.02 10.48 -4.51
C SER A 30 6.83 9.63 -4.01
N VAL A 31 5.76 9.50 -4.80
CA VAL A 31 4.58 8.73 -4.41
C VAL A 31 4.17 7.72 -5.48
N HIS A 32 4.06 6.45 -5.09
CA HIS A 32 3.58 5.38 -5.97
C HIS A 32 2.20 4.88 -5.54
N LEU A 33 1.28 4.75 -6.50
CA LEU A 33 -0.06 4.18 -6.26
C LEU A 33 -0.20 2.82 -6.93
N PHE A 34 -0.66 1.84 -6.17
CA PHE A 34 -1.06 0.53 -6.67
C PHE A 34 -2.57 0.41 -6.52
N THR A 35 -3.27 0.33 -7.64
CA THR A 35 -4.74 0.32 -7.69
C THR A 35 -5.25 -1.00 -8.29
N SER A 36 -6.54 -1.29 -8.13
CA SER A 36 -7.20 -2.34 -8.91
C SER A 36 -7.25 -1.99 -10.40
N LYS A 37 -7.42 -2.99 -11.28
CA LYS A 37 -7.61 -2.80 -12.73
C LYS A 37 -8.64 -1.73 -13.11
N ASP A 38 -9.75 -1.63 -12.38
CA ASP A 38 -10.80 -0.62 -12.63
C ASP A 38 -10.47 0.76 -12.02
N GLN A 39 -9.29 0.94 -11.42
CA GLN A 39 -8.79 2.16 -10.75
C GLN A 39 -9.66 2.68 -9.59
N LEU A 40 -10.79 2.05 -9.29
CA LEU A 40 -11.74 2.45 -8.25
C LEU A 40 -11.27 2.16 -6.81
N LYS A 41 -10.28 1.28 -6.63
CA LYS A 41 -9.83 0.84 -5.29
C LYS A 41 -8.32 0.87 -5.18
N LEU A 42 -7.81 1.69 -4.27
CA LEU A 42 -6.40 1.68 -3.90
C LEU A 42 -6.07 0.40 -3.12
N ARG A 43 -5.02 -0.30 -3.53
CA ARG A 43 -4.48 -1.48 -2.87
C ARG A 43 -3.37 -1.09 -1.91
N SER A 44 -2.44 -0.28 -2.39
CA SER A 44 -1.40 0.34 -1.59
C SER A 44 -1.01 1.71 -2.13
N ILE A 45 -0.49 2.53 -1.24
CA ILE A 45 0.24 3.76 -1.57
C ILE A 45 1.61 3.66 -0.91
N GLU A 46 2.65 4.01 -1.65
CA GLU A 46 4.02 4.03 -1.18
C GLU A 46 4.56 5.44 -1.27
N PHE A 47 5.19 5.88 -0.19
CA PHE A 47 5.85 7.15 -0.08
C PHE A 47 7.34 6.89 -0.06
N TYR A 48 8.06 7.57 -0.93
CA TYR A 48 9.50 7.64 -0.96
C TYR A 48 9.86 9.07 -0.61
N LYS A 49 10.86 9.28 0.22
CA LYS A 49 11.59 10.55 0.19
C LYS A 49 12.81 10.35 -0.67
N ASP A 50 13.15 11.39 -1.42
CA ASP A 50 14.39 11.42 -2.18
C ASP A 50 15.57 11.02 -1.27
N ASN A 51 16.43 10.13 -1.74
CA ASN A 51 17.50 9.51 -0.93
C ASN A 51 18.53 10.54 -0.41
N SER A 52 18.46 11.77 -0.91
CA SER A 52 19.20 12.95 -0.43
C SER A 52 18.78 13.40 0.98
N VAL A 53 17.61 12.98 1.49
CA VAL A 53 17.14 13.28 2.85
C VAL A 53 17.65 12.20 3.81
N THR A 54 18.84 12.44 4.35
CA THR A 54 19.59 11.57 5.27
C THR A 54 18.80 11.02 6.46
N ASP A 55 17.83 11.78 6.96
CA ASP A 55 17.06 11.41 8.15
C ASP A 55 16.12 10.22 7.91
N TRP A 56 15.72 9.97 6.67
CA TRP A 56 14.78 8.89 6.36
C TRP A 56 15.47 7.52 6.31
N SER A 57 16.60 7.44 5.60
CA SER A 57 17.30 6.18 5.36
C SER A 57 18.01 5.64 6.59
N MET A 58 18.50 6.52 7.48
CA MET A 58 19.21 6.16 8.70
C MET A 58 18.30 5.68 9.83
N CYS A 59 16.99 5.90 9.73
CA CYS A 59 16.06 5.49 10.76
C CYS A 59 15.72 4.00 10.70
N THR A 60 16.23 3.28 11.69
CA THR A 60 15.92 1.88 11.92
C THR A 60 15.24 1.73 13.29
N PRO A 61 14.38 0.72 13.48
CA PRO A 61 13.94 -0.28 12.52
C PRO A 61 12.83 0.22 11.56
N ILE A 62 12.67 -0.51 10.45
CA ILE A 62 11.43 -0.47 9.65
C ILE A 62 10.43 -1.40 10.33
N LEU A 63 9.26 -0.87 10.65
CA LEU A 63 8.18 -1.60 11.31
C LEU A 63 7.05 -1.83 10.31
N THR A 64 6.35 -2.96 10.45
CA THR A 64 5.18 -3.27 9.63
C THR A 64 4.11 -3.89 10.49
N ASN A 65 3.02 -3.14 10.73
CA ASN A 65 1.97 -3.51 11.66
C ASN A 65 0.59 -3.44 10.98
N LYS A 66 -0.35 -4.29 11.42
CA LYS A 66 -1.76 -4.19 11.05
C LYS A 66 -2.49 -3.42 12.13
N LEU A 67 -2.83 -2.17 11.84
CA LEU A 67 -3.33 -1.22 12.83
C LEU A 67 -4.72 -0.72 12.43
N LYS A 68 -5.55 -0.45 13.45
CA LYS A 68 -6.90 0.08 13.26
C LYS A 68 -6.83 1.61 13.22
N VAL A 69 -7.38 2.20 12.17
CA VAL A 69 -7.52 3.66 12.03
C VAL A 69 -8.57 4.16 13.02
N THR A 70 -8.18 5.06 13.92
CA THR A 70 -9.07 5.66 14.93
C THR A 70 -9.59 7.01 14.48
N ASN A 71 -8.81 7.77 13.71
CA ASN A 71 -9.18 9.08 13.19
C ASN A 71 -8.57 9.35 11.81
N VAL A 72 -9.22 10.21 11.02
CA VAL A 72 -8.73 10.64 9.69
C VAL A 72 -8.84 12.16 9.61
N LYS A 73 -7.75 12.82 9.24
CA LYS A 73 -7.67 14.27 9.03
C LYS A 73 -7.71 14.58 7.53
N TYR A 74 -8.50 15.58 7.18
CA TYR A 74 -8.69 16.01 5.79
C TYR A 74 -8.19 17.45 5.62
N SER A 75 -7.48 17.73 4.52
CA SER A 75 -7.11 19.11 4.11
C SER A 75 -8.17 19.74 3.19
N TRP A 76 -8.87 18.91 2.41
CA TRP A 76 -9.99 19.26 1.54
C TRP A 76 -11.02 18.11 1.56
N GLU A 77 -12.16 18.27 0.90
CA GLU A 77 -13.13 17.18 0.75
C GLU A 77 -12.45 15.91 0.22
N LYS A 78 -12.44 14.84 1.03
CA LYS A 78 -11.85 13.51 0.75
C LYS A 78 -10.33 13.50 0.50
N GLU A 79 -9.64 14.62 0.68
CA GLU A 79 -8.18 14.70 0.60
C GLU A 79 -7.58 14.47 1.99
N ILE A 80 -7.06 13.27 2.22
CA ILE A 80 -6.48 12.88 3.50
C ILE A 80 -5.10 13.53 3.65
N SER A 81 -4.95 14.35 4.71
CA SER A 81 -3.67 14.97 5.10
C SER A 81 -2.97 14.22 6.24
N GLY A 82 -3.67 13.30 6.88
CA GLY A 82 -3.11 12.43 7.90
C GLY A 82 -4.15 11.54 8.55
N PHE A 83 -3.70 10.58 9.34
CA PHE A 83 -4.60 9.68 10.07
C PHE A 83 -3.94 9.17 11.35
N THR A 84 -4.78 8.84 12.32
CA THR A 84 -4.37 8.27 13.61
C THR A 84 -4.71 6.80 13.64
N VAL A 85 -3.81 5.99 14.18
CA VAL A 85 -4.03 4.57 14.44
C VAL A 85 -3.77 4.25 15.90
N ASN A 86 -4.35 3.15 16.38
CA ASN A 86 -4.02 2.61 17.69
C ASN A 86 -3.03 1.46 17.52
N ASP A 87 -1.78 1.70 17.92
CA ASP A 87 -0.73 0.68 18.07
C ASP A 87 -0.77 0.11 19.49
N PRO A 88 -0.94 -1.21 19.68
CA PRO A 88 -1.01 -1.83 21.01
C PRO A 88 0.22 -1.59 21.89
N LYS A 89 1.39 -1.30 21.29
CA LYS A 89 2.65 -1.09 21.99
C LYS A 89 2.95 0.40 22.23
N TRP A 90 2.49 1.30 21.36
CA TRP A 90 2.87 2.73 21.40
C TRP A 90 1.68 3.66 21.69
N GLY A 91 0.46 3.14 21.71
CA GLY A 91 -0.76 3.92 21.88
C GLY A 91 -1.24 4.55 20.57
N GLU A 92 -1.80 5.76 20.65
CA GLU A 92 -2.23 6.48 19.45
C GLU A 92 -1.03 7.07 18.70
N GLU A 93 -0.86 6.65 17.46
CA GLU A 93 0.17 7.16 16.54
C GLU A 93 -0.47 7.95 15.41
N PHE A 94 0.09 9.13 15.11
CA PHE A 94 -0.34 9.96 13.99
C PHE A 94 0.63 9.86 12.82
N TYR A 95 0.09 9.55 11.65
CA TYR A 95 0.81 9.52 10.38
C TYR A 95 0.39 10.73 9.54
N SER A 96 1.35 11.61 9.27
CA SER A 96 1.17 12.70 8.30
C SER A 96 1.27 12.15 6.88
N VAL A 97 0.46 12.69 5.98
CA VAL A 97 0.43 12.28 4.58
C VAL A 97 0.67 13.50 3.70
N ASP A 98 1.68 13.41 2.84
CA ASP A 98 1.94 14.39 1.79
C ASP A 98 1.52 13.80 0.45
N LEU A 99 0.52 14.42 -0.19
CA LEU A 99 0.03 14.06 -1.53
C LEU A 99 0.26 15.18 -2.54
N SER A 100 1.20 16.11 -2.27
CA SER A 100 1.45 17.28 -3.12
C SER A 100 1.83 16.90 -4.56
N GLU A 101 2.53 15.79 -4.75
CA GLU A 101 2.93 15.28 -6.07
C GLU A 101 1.80 14.51 -6.80
N ILE A 102 0.71 14.14 -6.09
CA ILE A 102 -0.42 13.46 -6.71
C ILE A 102 -1.39 14.46 -7.36
N PRO A 103 -1.81 14.27 -8.62
CA PRO A 103 -2.84 15.07 -9.25
C PRO A 103 -4.15 15.08 -8.45
N GLN A 104 -4.85 16.23 -8.43
CA GLN A 104 -6.07 16.39 -7.64
C GLN A 104 -7.12 15.30 -7.89
N ALA A 105 -7.23 14.82 -9.14
CA ALA A 105 -8.15 13.75 -9.54
C ALA A 105 -7.88 12.40 -8.85
N HIS A 106 -6.71 12.18 -8.27
CA HIS A 106 -6.31 10.92 -7.64
C HIS A 106 -6.12 11.00 -6.13
N LYS A 107 -6.05 12.20 -5.55
CA LYS A 107 -5.85 12.38 -4.09
C LYS A 107 -6.94 11.73 -3.23
N TRP A 108 -8.17 11.63 -3.76
CA TRP A 108 -9.27 10.97 -3.07
C TRP A 108 -9.08 9.45 -2.93
N LEU A 109 -8.20 8.81 -3.73
CA LEU A 109 -8.02 7.35 -3.72
C LEU A 109 -7.57 6.84 -2.35
N LEU A 110 -6.80 7.64 -1.59
CA LEU A 110 -6.40 7.26 -0.23
C LEU A 110 -7.60 7.07 0.71
N SER A 111 -8.69 7.82 0.50
CA SER A 111 -9.93 7.66 1.28
C SER A 111 -10.64 6.31 1.03
N THR A 112 -10.30 5.62 -0.05
CA THR A 112 -10.77 4.24 -0.30
C THR A 112 -10.01 3.19 0.49
N LEU A 113 -8.84 3.55 1.02
CA LEU A 113 -7.92 2.68 1.75
C LEU A 113 -7.95 2.98 3.25
N VAL A 114 -7.78 4.26 3.62
CA VAL A 114 -7.73 4.75 5.00
C VAL A 114 -9.09 5.32 5.39
N GLN A 115 -9.78 4.61 6.27
CA GLN A 115 -11.12 4.97 6.77
C GLN A 115 -11.19 4.69 8.26
N LYS A 116 -11.86 5.55 9.02
CA LYS A 116 -12.07 5.32 10.46
C LYS A 116 -12.70 3.94 10.71
N GLY A 117 -12.11 3.19 11.63
CA GLY A 117 -12.53 1.84 11.99
C GLY A 117 -11.92 0.72 11.14
N ARG A 118 -11.30 1.05 10.00
CA ARG A 118 -10.66 0.06 9.13
C ARG A 118 -9.30 -0.37 9.67
N ILE A 119 -8.98 -1.65 9.49
CA ILE A 119 -7.64 -2.17 9.72
C ILE A 119 -6.86 -2.02 8.42
N VAL A 120 -5.68 -1.42 8.50
CA VAL A 120 -4.75 -1.26 7.40
C VAL A 120 -3.39 -1.80 7.82
N LYS A 121 -2.61 -2.28 6.86
CA LYS A 121 -1.22 -2.63 7.09
C LYS A 121 -0.37 -1.40 6.78
N ILE A 122 0.42 -0.97 7.76
CA ILE A 122 1.27 0.21 7.68
C ILE A 122 2.71 -0.25 7.79
N THR A 123 3.54 0.19 6.85
CA THR A 123 4.99 0.13 6.96
C THR A 123 5.50 1.53 7.23
N SER A 124 6.27 1.68 8.31
CA SER A 124 6.80 2.96 8.75
C SER A 124 8.20 2.79 9.35
N ARG A 125 8.90 3.90 9.54
CA ARG A 125 10.12 3.93 10.35
C ARG A 125 9.77 4.42 11.73
N ALA A 126 10.41 3.84 12.75
CA ALA A 126 10.22 4.18 14.16
C ALA A 126 10.75 5.58 14.57
N CYS A 127 10.95 6.47 13.61
CA CYS A 127 11.44 7.83 13.80
C CYS A 127 10.67 8.79 12.89
N GLY A 128 10.72 10.08 13.20
CA GLY A 128 10.29 11.16 12.32
C GLY A 128 10.30 12.51 13.03
N SER A 129 9.66 13.52 12.47
CA SER A 129 9.58 14.84 13.12
C SER A 129 8.61 14.79 14.30
N SER A 130 9.03 15.25 15.48
CA SER A 130 8.12 15.68 16.56
C SER A 130 6.94 14.73 16.83
N LEU A 131 7.21 13.43 17.03
CA LEU A 131 6.26 12.35 17.34
C LEU A 131 5.50 11.72 16.15
N THR A 132 5.77 12.12 14.90
CA THR A 132 5.13 11.50 13.73
C THR A 132 6.09 10.54 13.03
N PRO A 133 5.89 9.21 13.12
CA PRO A 133 6.72 8.26 12.40
C PRO A 133 6.62 8.45 10.89
N TYR A 134 7.74 8.24 10.21
CA TYR A 134 7.80 8.34 8.76
C TYR A 134 7.03 7.19 8.10
N LEU A 135 5.98 7.56 7.36
CA LEU A 135 5.14 6.62 6.62
C LEU A 135 5.82 6.17 5.34
N ILE A 136 6.03 4.87 5.16
CA ILE A 136 6.58 4.29 3.91
C ILE A 136 5.45 3.74 3.05
N ARG A 137 4.51 2.99 3.63
CA ARG A 137 3.45 2.34 2.86
C ARG A 137 2.20 2.18 3.70
N VAL A 138 1.05 2.35 3.06
CA VAL A 138 -0.25 1.89 3.58
C VAL A 138 -0.83 0.92 2.58
N GLU A 139 -1.33 -0.22 3.05
CA GLU A 139 -2.00 -1.21 2.21
C GLU A 139 -3.19 -1.87 2.91
N LYS A 140 -4.09 -2.45 2.11
CA LYS A 140 -5.32 -3.07 2.59
C LYS A 140 -5.06 -4.43 3.26
#